data_AF-A0A0K9N8B4-F1
#
_entry.id   AF-A0A0K9N8B4-F1
#
_cell.length_a   1.000
_cell.length_b   1.000
_cell.length_c   1.000
_cell.angle_alpha   90.00
_cell.angle_beta   90.00
_cell.angle_gamma   90.00
#
_symmetry.space_group_name_H-M   'P 1'
#
loop_
_entity.id
_entity.type
_entity.pdbx_description
1 polymer ?
#
loop_
_entity_poly.entity_id
_entity_poly.type
_entity_poly.pdbx_seq_one_letter_code
_entity_poly.pdbx_strand_id
1 'polypeptide(L)'
;MDEMDKYCEGYEEGRRKLEIQLAETEEELKKIEYCREEAQQRHRDIFALLGRIVSEGNGDEFSGRIEGRAERMRRCAAAAKAHLDEHVKMLKKECRRLRESIEIYELEYAKDESDGENKENL
;
A
#
# COMPACT_ATOMS: atom_id res chain seq x y z
N MET A 1 20.47 -25.00 -27.38
CA MET A 1 19.53 -24.14 -26.67
C MET A 1 18.42 -23.91 -27.66
N ASP A 2 17.41 -24.76 -27.50
CA ASP A 2 16.31 -24.89 -28.43
C ASP A 2 15.34 -23.70 -28.27
N GLU A 3 14.46 -23.46 -29.24
CA GLU A 3 13.52 -22.32 -29.18
C GLU A 3 12.61 -22.38 -27.95
N MET A 4 12.28 -23.60 -27.47
CA MET A 4 11.54 -23.80 -26.22
C MET A 4 12.34 -23.39 -24.98
N ASP A 5 13.64 -23.68 -24.92
CA ASP A 5 14.49 -23.25 -23.79
C ASP A 5 14.48 -21.72 -23.64
N LYS A 6 14.55 -20.99 -24.75
CA LYS A 6 14.52 -19.51 -24.75
C LYS A 6 13.15 -18.95 -24.39
N TYR A 7 12.08 -19.62 -24.79
CA TYR A 7 10.71 -19.25 -24.42
C TYR A 7 10.48 -19.41 -22.91
N CYS A 8 10.90 -20.55 -22.35
CA CYS A 8 10.84 -20.82 -20.91
C CYS A 8 11.68 -19.81 -20.10
N GLU A 9 12.92 -19.54 -20.52
CA GLU A 9 13.78 -18.54 -19.85
C GLU A 9 13.16 -17.13 -19.86
N GLY A 10 12.61 -16.70 -20.99
CA GLY A 10 11.95 -15.39 -21.11
C GLY A 10 10.69 -15.28 -20.26
N TYR A 11 9.95 -16.38 -20.15
CA TYR A 11 8.76 -16.47 -19.32
C TYR A 11 9.11 -16.38 -17.82
N GLU A 12 10.08 -17.17 -17.36
CA GLU A 12 10.55 -17.14 -15.97
C GLU A 12 11.09 -15.76 -15.59
N GLU A 13 11.79 -15.09 -16.51
CA GLU A 13 12.28 -13.73 -16.29
C GLU A 13 11.13 -12.72 -16.13
N GLY A 14 10.08 -12.85 -16.94
CA GLY A 14 8.87 -12.02 -16.87
C GLY A 14 8.13 -12.19 -15.55
N ARG A 15 7.88 -13.44 -15.14
CA ARG A 15 7.23 -13.75 -13.86
C ARG A 15 8.06 -13.22 -12.68
N ARG A 16 9.37 -13.46 -12.68
CA ARG A 16 10.27 -13.01 -11.61
C ARG A 16 10.28 -11.48 -11.47
N LYS A 17 10.19 -10.74 -12.58
CA LYS A 17 10.06 -9.27 -12.56
C LYS A 17 8.77 -8.84 -11.86
N LEU A 18 7.64 -9.49 -12.15
CA LEU A 18 6.37 -9.20 -11.50
C LEU A 18 6.38 -9.56 -10.00
N GLU A 19 7.01 -10.68 -9.62
CA GLU A 19 7.18 -11.08 -8.23
C GLU A 19 8.01 -10.09 -7.42
N ILE A 20 9.11 -9.59 -8.00
CA ILE A 20 9.94 -8.54 -7.38
C ILE A 20 9.12 -7.27 -7.18
N GLN A 21 8.40 -6.81 -8.23
CA GLN A 21 7.54 -5.64 -8.13
C GLN A 21 6.44 -5.81 -7.08
N LEU A 22 5.84 -7.00 -6.97
CA LEU A 22 4.85 -7.31 -5.95
C LEU A 22 5.48 -7.21 -4.55
N ALA A 23 6.64 -7.82 -4.33
CA ALA A 23 7.32 -7.78 -3.04
C ALA A 23 7.70 -6.35 -2.62
N GLU A 24 8.22 -5.55 -3.54
CA GLU A 24 8.55 -4.14 -3.31
C GLU A 24 7.30 -3.32 -2.96
N THR A 25 6.20 -3.52 -3.70
CA THR A 25 4.93 -2.84 -3.46
C THR A 25 4.32 -3.24 -2.11
N GLU A 26 4.40 -4.53 -1.74
CA GLU A 26 3.95 -5.03 -0.43
C GLU A 26 4.79 -4.48 0.73
N GLU A 27 6.10 -4.32 0.53
CA GLU A 27 6.98 -3.70 1.53
C GLU A 27 6.65 -2.22 1.70
N GLU A 28 6.42 -1.49 0.61
CA GLU A 28 5.99 -0.09 0.67
C GLU A 28 4.63 0.05 1.35
N LEU A 29 3.68 -0.82 1.05
CA LEU A 29 2.38 -0.87 1.70
C LEU A 29 2.53 -1.03 3.23
N LYS A 30 3.37 -1.96 3.68
CA LYS A 30 3.65 -2.16 5.12
C LYS A 30 4.23 -0.90 5.77
N LYS A 31 5.18 -0.24 5.10
CA LYS A 31 5.78 1.02 5.60
C LYS A 31 4.74 2.12 5.75
N ILE A 32 3.87 2.31 4.75
CA ILE A 32 2.83 3.34 4.79
C ILE A 32 1.76 3.01 5.84
N GLU A 33 1.33 1.75 5.96
CA GLU A 33 0.39 1.33 6.99
C GLU A 33 0.94 1.57 8.40
N TYR A 34 2.22 1.24 8.64
CA TYR A 34 2.89 1.55 9.90
C TYR A 34 2.92 3.06 10.19
N CYS A 35 3.39 3.87 9.24
CA CYS A 35 3.44 5.33 9.39
C CYS A 35 2.05 5.94 9.67
N ARG A 36 1.02 5.40 9.01
CA ARG A 36 -0.36 5.81 9.19
C ARG A 36 -0.87 5.51 10.60
N GLU A 37 -0.61 4.32 11.12
CA GLU A 37 -1.02 3.93 12.47
C GLU A 37 -0.29 4.75 13.53
N GLU A 38 1.03 4.93 13.36
CA GLU A 38 1.84 5.74 14.26
C GLU A 38 1.37 7.21 14.29
N ALA A 39 1.10 7.81 13.12
CA ALA A 39 0.57 9.17 13.03
C ALA A 39 -0.81 9.28 13.71
N GLN A 40 -1.69 8.29 13.53
CA GLN A 40 -3.00 8.28 14.19
C GLN A 40 -2.87 8.16 15.71
N GLN A 41 -1.91 7.39 16.21
CA GLN A 41 -1.67 7.28 17.64
C GLN A 41 -1.15 8.60 18.21
N ARG A 42 -0.11 9.19 17.59
CA ARG A 42 0.46 10.48 18.00
C ARG A 42 -0.58 11.60 17.99
N HIS A 43 -1.42 11.67 16.95
CA HIS A 43 -2.51 12.65 16.89
C HIS A 43 -3.52 12.47 18.04
N ARG A 44 -3.90 11.23 18.38
CA ARG A 44 -4.78 10.95 19.51
C ARG A 44 -4.19 11.46 20.83
N ASP A 45 -2.92 11.18 21.08
CA ASP A 45 -2.24 11.59 22.32
C ASP A 45 -2.14 13.11 22.42
N ILE A 46 -1.76 13.78 21.33
CA ILE A 46 -1.68 15.25 21.27
C ILE A 46 -3.05 15.89 21.50
N PHE A 47 -4.11 15.40 20.85
CA PHE A 47 -5.44 15.99 21.01
C PHE A 47 -6.04 15.71 22.38
N ALA A 48 -5.70 14.59 23.03
CA ALA A 48 -6.07 14.33 24.41
C ALA A 48 -5.41 15.33 25.37
N LEU A 49 -4.11 15.60 25.20
CA LEU A 49 -3.38 16.59 26.00
C LEU A 49 -3.95 18.00 25.81
N LEU A 50 -4.18 18.41 24.56
CA LEU A 50 -4.78 19.71 24.25
C LEU A 50 -6.18 19.85 24.84
N GLY A 51 -6.99 18.78 24.81
CA GLY A 51 -8.31 18.75 25.46
C GLY A 51 -8.24 18.98 26.97
N ARG A 52 -7.25 18.39 27.66
CA ARG A 52 -7.02 18.62 29.09
C ARG A 52 -6.65 20.06 29.39
N ILE A 53 -5.70 20.64 28.62
CA ILE A 53 -5.27 22.03 28.79
C ILE A 53 -6.45 23.00 28.63
N VAL A 54 -7.30 22.79 27.61
CA VAL A 54 -8.49 23.61 27.40
C VAL A 54 -9.48 23.46 28.56
N SER A 55 -9.71 22.23 29.03
CA SER A 55 -10.61 21.97 30.15
C SER A 55 -10.13 22.56 31.48
N GLU A 56 -8.83 22.53 31.76
CA GLU A 56 -8.25 23.06 33.01
C GLU A 56 -8.18 24.60 32.99
N GLY A 57 -8.08 25.22 31.81
CA GLY A 57 -8.04 26.68 31.66
C GLY A 57 -9.39 27.39 31.82
N ASN A 58 -10.50 26.67 32.01
CA ASN A 58 -11.84 27.23 32.26
C ASN A 58 -12.32 28.35 31.30
N GLY A 59 -11.90 28.31 30.03
CA GLY A 59 -12.32 29.29 29.03
C GLY A 59 -11.63 30.66 29.13
N ASP A 60 -10.49 30.74 29.82
CA ASP A 60 -9.63 31.91 29.77
C ASP A 60 -9.08 32.19 28.34
N GLU A 61 -8.52 33.37 28.12
CA GLU A 61 -8.00 33.78 26.81
C GLU A 61 -6.86 32.86 26.30
N PHE A 62 -6.17 32.17 27.21
CA PHE A 62 -5.15 31.19 26.86
C PHE A 62 -5.77 29.90 26.31
N SER A 63 -6.74 29.31 27.02
CA SER A 63 -7.46 28.10 26.60
C SER A 63 -8.20 28.31 25.29
N GLY A 64 -8.82 29.49 25.05
CA GLY A 64 -9.44 29.82 23.76
C GLY A 64 -8.42 29.85 22.60
N ARG A 65 -7.21 30.37 22.83
CA ARG A 65 -6.12 30.34 21.82
C ARG A 65 -5.63 28.92 21.55
N ILE A 66 -5.51 28.09 22.59
CA ILE A 66 -5.13 26.68 22.48
C ILE A 66 -6.19 25.90 21.70
N GLU A 67 -7.48 26.09 22.00
CA GLU A 67 -8.59 25.44 21.31
C GLU A 67 -8.58 25.78 19.81
N GLY A 68 -8.46 27.06 19.45
CA GLY A 68 -8.39 27.47 18.06
C GLY A 68 -7.18 26.88 17.31
N ARG A 69 -6.03 26.70 17.99
CA ARG A 69 -4.86 26.03 17.42
C ARG A 69 -5.06 24.52 17.28
N ALA A 70 -5.65 23.87 18.29
CA ALA A 70 -5.98 22.45 18.27
C ALA A 70 -6.92 22.13 17.11
N GLU A 71 -7.92 22.98 16.86
CA GLU A 71 -8.85 22.81 15.75
C GLU A 71 -8.16 22.88 14.38
N ARG A 72 -7.24 23.83 14.18
CA ARG A 72 -6.41 23.87 12.96
C ARG A 72 -5.56 22.61 12.80
N MET A 73 -4.94 22.14 13.88
CA MET A 73 -4.15 20.91 13.87
C MET A 73 -5.02 19.68 13.53
N ARG A 74 -6.25 19.58 14.04
CA ARG A 74 -7.19 18.50 13.68
C ARG A 74 -7.47 18.46 12.18
N ARG A 75 -7.69 19.61 11.55
CA ARG A 75 -7.91 19.70 10.10
C ARG A 75 -6.69 19.24 9.31
N CYS A 76 -5.49 19.68 9.68
CA CYS A 76 -4.26 19.23 9.05
C CYS A 76 -4.04 17.72 9.23
N ALA A 77 -4.27 17.20 10.44
CA ALA A 77 -4.18 15.77 10.75
C ALA A 77 -5.18 14.94 9.94
N ALA A 78 -6.42 15.43 9.77
CA ALA A 78 -7.44 14.78 8.96
C ALA A 78 -7.06 14.76 7.47
N ALA A 79 -6.55 15.86 6.94
CA ALA A 79 -6.07 15.93 5.55
C ALA A 79 -4.89 14.98 5.30
N ALA A 80 -3.90 14.96 6.21
CA ALA A 80 -2.77 14.04 6.13
C ALA A 80 -3.23 12.57 6.22
N LYS A 81 -4.19 12.26 7.10
CA LYS A 81 -4.79 10.93 7.18
C LYS A 81 -5.47 10.53 5.86
N ALA A 82 -6.28 11.42 5.28
CA ALA A 82 -6.95 11.14 4.01
C ALA A 82 -5.96 10.86 2.88
N HIS A 83 -4.84 11.59 2.83
CA HIS A 83 -3.78 11.36 1.88
C HIS A 83 -3.12 9.98 2.06
N LEU A 84 -2.81 9.60 3.31
CA LEU A 84 -2.27 8.27 3.62
C LEU A 84 -3.28 7.15 3.31
N ASP A 85 -4.56 7.35 3.61
CA ASP A 85 -5.63 6.40 3.29
C ASP A 85 -5.73 6.15 1.78
N GLU A 86 -5.62 7.19 0.94
CA GLU A 86 -5.63 7.03 -0.52
C GLU A 86 -4.36 6.32 -1.02
N HIS A 87 -3.19 6.64 -0.46
CA HIS A 87 -1.94 5.94 -0.79
C HIS A 87 -2.03 4.44 -0.49
N VAL A 88 -2.51 4.06 0.71
CA VAL A 88 -2.73 2.66 1.09
C VAL A 88 -3.67 1.96 0.12
N LYS A 89 -4.76 2.64 -0.27
CA LYS A 89 -5.74 2.09 -1.22
C LYS A 89 -5.14 1.86 -2.61
N MET A 90 -4.32 2.80 -3.10
CA MET A 90 -3.61 2.65 -4.38
C MET A 90 -2.64 1.47 -4.34
N LEU A 91 -1.81 1.37 -3.31
CA LEU A 91 -0.86 0.26 -3.15
C LEU A 91 -1.56 -1.09 -3.03
N LYS A 92 -2.68 -1.19 -2.29
CA LYS A 92 -3.49 -2.41 -2.23
C LYS A 92 -4.04 -2.83 -3.58
N LYS A 93 -4.51 -1.86 -4.37
CA LYS A 93 -4.99 -2.11 -5.73
C LYS A 93 -3.86 -2.61 -6.63
N GLU A 94 -2.68 -2.04 -6.49
CA GLU A 94 -1.49 -2.43 -7.26
C GLU A 94 -0.99 -3.84 -6.89
N CYS A 95 -0.88 -4.16 -5.59
CA CYS A 95 -0.58 -5.52 -5.15
C CYS A 95 -1.56 -6.54 -5.73
N ARG A 96 -2.86 -6.21 -5.75
CA ARG A 96 -3.89 -7.07 -6.35
C ARG A 96 -3.66 -7.24 -7.85
N ARG A 97 -3.42 -6.15 -8.58
CA ARG A 97 -3.16 -6.17 -10.03
C ARG A 97 -1.94 -7.02 -10.38
N LEU A 98 -0.86 -6.89 -9.61
CA LEU A 98 0.37 -7.65 -9.81
C LEU A 98 0.16 -9.14 -9.55
N ARG A 99 -0.57 -9.52 -8.49
CA ARG A 99 -0.94 -10.92 -8.25
C ARG A 99 -1.78 -11.51 -9.38
N GLU A 100 -2.80 -10.78 -9.84
CA GLU A 100 -3.62 -11.20 -10.98
C GLU A 100 -2.78 -11.33 -12.26
N SER A 101 -1.77 -10.46 -12.45
CA SER A 101 -0.87 -10.53 -13.60
C SER A 101 0.05 -11.74 -13.54
N ILE A 102 0.57 -12.09 -12.35
CA ILE A 102 1.37 -13.31 -12.14
C ILE A 102 0.52 -14.55 -12.43
N GLU A 103 -0.72 -14.60 -11.91
CA GLU A 103 -1.64 -15.72 -12.14
C GLU A 103 -1.98 -15.89 -13.64
N ILE A 104 -2.26 -14.79 -14.35
CA ILE A 104 -2.49 -14.81 -15.80
C ILE A 104 -1.25 -15.35 -16.53
N TYR A 105 -0.07 -14.85 -16.17
CA TYR A 105 1.18 -15.39 -16.71
C TYR A 105 1.25 -16.90 -16.51
N GLU A 106 0.99 -17.41 -15.30
CA GLU A 106 1.08 -18.86 -14.96
C GLU A 106 0.11 -19.71 -15.78
N LEU A 107 -1.09 -19.21 -16.02
CA LEU A 107 -2.09 -19.87 -16.86
C LEU A 107 -1.71 -19.88 -18.35
N GLU A 108 -1.14 -18.79 -18.87
CA GLU A 108 -0.69 -18.70 -20.26
C GLU A 108 0.45 -19.69 -20.54
N TYR A 109 1.42 -19.79 -19.64
CA TYR A 109 2.52 -20.75 -19.77
C TYR A 109 2.06 -22.20 -19.72
N ALA A 110 1.19 -22.55 -18.76
CA ALA A 110 0.64 -23.90 -18.67
C ALA A 110 -0.15 -24.30 -19.93
N LYS A 111 -0.81 -23.34 -20.57
CA LYS A 111 -1.53 -23.57 -21.82
C LYS A 111 -0.57 -23.80 -22.99
N ASP A 112 0.48 -22.98 -23.10
CA ASP A 112 1.47 -23.10 -24.18
C ASP A 112 2.29 -24.40 -24.07
N GLU A 113 2.62 -24.85 -22.85
CA GLU A 113 3.21 -26.18 -22.62
C GLU A 113 2.29 -27.31 -23.12
N SER A 114 1.00 -27.26 -22.77
CA SER A 114 0.02 -28.28 -23.18
C SER A 114 -0.24 -28.30 -24.70
N ASP A 115 -0.23 -27.13 -25.36
CA ASP A 115 -0.39 -27.03 -26.82
C ASP A 115 0.88 -27.46 -27.58
N GLY A 116 2.06 -27.33 -26.97
CA GLY A 116 3.33 -27.84 -27.48
C GLY A 116 3.40 -29.37 -27.45
N GLU A 117 3.06 -29.99 -26.31
CA GLU A 117 3.05 -31.46 -26.15
C GLU A 117 2.04 -32.15 -27.09
N ASN A 118 0.90 -31.50 -27.39
CA ASN A 118 -0.09 -32.03 -28.33
C ASN A 118 0.36 -31.97 -29.80
N LYS A 119 1.33 -31.11 -30.15
CA LYS A 119 1.87 -31.01 -31.51
C LYS A 119 3.03 -31.96 -31.79
N GLU A 120 3.75 -32.40 -30.77
CA GLU A 120 4.80 -33.43 -30.92
C GLU A 120 4.24 -34.85 -31.03
N ASN A 121 2.97 -35.06 -30.67
CA ASN A 121 2.27 -36.34 -30.71
C ASN A 121 1.37 -36.56 -31.95
N LEU A 122 1.45 -35.68 -32.97
CA LEU A 122 0.74 -35.77 -34.26
C LEU A 122 1.72 -35.84 -35.42
#